data_AF-A0A926UM46-F1
#
_entry.id   AF-A0A926UM46-F1
#
_cell.length_a   1.000
_cell.length_b   1.000
_cell.length_c   1.000
_cell.angle_alpha   90.00
_cell.angle_beta   90.00
_cell.angle_gamma   90.00
#
_symmetry.space_group_name_H-M   'P 1'
#
loop_
_entity.id
_entity.type
_entity.pdbx_description
1 polymer ?
#
loop_
_entity_poly.entity_id
_entity_poly.type
_entity_poly.pdbx_seq_one_letter_code
_entity_poly.pdbx_strand_id
1 'polypeptide(L)'
;MRRLRVPKGQVFLKKEEKILRTLKNLNGNHSDSDFILKFKELYPDDWQKIVARYEAHQRLTPKGKSHPIPPPEKYLLNISKKHRTVHAQGENLSSLPKESDDEV
;
A
#
# COMPACT_ATOMS: atom_id res chain seq x y z
N MET A 1 12.49 -25.50 -20.06
CA MET A 1 12.79 -24.58 -18.94
C MET A 1 11.58 -23.70 -18.63
N ARG A 2 11.12 -23.62 -17.37
CA ARG A 2 10.05 -22.67 -16.98
C ARG A 2 10.64 -21.26 -16.92
N ARG A 3 10.02 -20.30 -17.62
CA ARG A 3 10.40 -18.89 -17.50
C ARG A 3 10.08 -18.40 -16.09
N LEU A 4 11.04 -17.76 -15.42
CA LEU A 4 10.78 -17.07 -14.16
C LEU A 4 9.77 -15.95 -14.40
N ARG A 5 8.76 -15.85 -13.53
CA ARG A 5 7.71 -14.84 -13.60
C ARG A 5 7.50 -14.24 -12.22
N VAL A 6 7.24 -12.94 -12.17
CA VAL A 6 6.70 -12.33 -10.96
C VAL A 6 5.26 -12.87 -10.78
N PRO A 7 4.83 -13.15 -9.53
CA PRO A 7 3.43 -13.51 -9.26
C PRO A 7 2.47 -12.51 -9.91
N LYS A 8 1.28 -12.91 -10.32
CA LYS A 8 0.28 -11.98 -10.89
C LYS A 8 -0.76 -11.59 -9.85
N GLY A 9 -1.52 -10.53 -10.10
CA GLY A 9 -2.63 -10.11 -9.25
C GLY A 9 -2.25 -9.08 -8.18
N GLN A 10 -3.17 -8.89 -7.24
CA GLN A 10 -3.09 -7.86 -6.20
C GLN A 10 -1.94 -8.15 -5.22
N VAL A 11 -1.16 -7.11 -4.88
CA VAL A 11 0.01 -7.25 -3.99
C VAL A 11 -0.39 -7.58 -2.55
N PHE A 12 -1.45 -6.95 -2.05
CA PHE A 12 -2.02 -7.20 -0.73
C PHE A 12 -3.52 -6.94 -0.75
N LEU A 13 -4.29 -7.69 0.05
CA LEU A 13 -5.76 -7.62 0.08
C LEU A 13 -6.26 -6.37 0.81
N LYS A 14 -7.52 -5.98 0.52
CA LYS A 14 -8.23 -4.87 1.19
C LYS A 14 -7.43 -3.55 1.22
N LYS A 15 -6.87 -3.17 0.07
CA LYS A 15 -5.97 -2.01 -0.05
C LYS A 15 -6.59 -0.75 0.51
N GLU A 16 -7.79 -0.43 0.06
CA GLU A 16 -8.52 0.77 0.46
C GLU A 16 -8.70 0.83 1.97
N GLU A 17 -9.36 -0.17 2.56
CA GLU A 17 -9.58 -0.27 4.01
C GLU A 17 -8.29 -0.03 4.83
N LYS A 18 -7.18 -0.66 4.43
CA LYS A 18 -5.91 -0.52 5.14
C LYS A 18 -5.33 0.88 5.04
N ILE A 19 -5.37 1.47 3.84
CA ILE A 19 -4.91 2.84 3.60
C ILE A 19 -5.75 3.83 4.44
N LEU A 20 -7.07 3.66 4.47
CA LEU A 20 -7.96 4.52 5.25
C LEU A 20 -7.75 4.37 6.74
N ARG A 21 -7.57 3.15 7.24
CA ARG A 21 -7.23 2.92 8.65
C ARG A 21 -5.89 3.53 9.01
N THR A 22 -4.88 3.45 8.14
CA THR A 22 -3.60 4.16 8.36
C THR A 22 -3.79 5.67 8.40
N LEU A 23 -4.54 6.26 7.46
CA LEU A 23 -4.81 7.70 7.44
C LEU A 23 -5.60 8.17 8.66
N LYS A 24 -6.57 7.38 9.14
CA LYS A 24 -7.36 7.67 10.36
C LYS A 24 -6.50 7.66 11.62
N ASN A 25 -5.43 6.86 11.65
CA ASN A 25 -4.48 6.79 12.76
C ASN A 25 -3.43 7.91 12.74
N LEU A 26 -3.49 8.82 11.77
CA LEU A 26 -2.56 9.94 11.62
C LEU A 26 -3.28 11.26 11.84
N ASN A 27 -2.55 12.25 12.36
CA ASN A 27 -3.08 13.60 12.51
C ASN A 27 -3.31 14.24 11.14
N GLY A 28 -4.21 15.24 11.05
CA GLY A 28 -4.59 15.87 9.77
C GLY A 28 -3.44 16.54 8.99
N ASN A 29 -2.30 16.79 9.64
CA ASN A 29 -1.12 17.43 9.03
C ASN A 29 0.09 16.47 8.90
N HIS A 30 -0.17 15.17 8.69
CA HIS A 30 0.88 14.15 8.56
C HIS A 30 1.64 14.26 7.23
N SER A 31 2.94 13.96 7.26
CA SER A 31 3.75 13.85 6.06
C SER A 31 3.57 12.50 5.36
N ASP A 32 4.02 12.41 4.11
CA ASP A 32 4.06 11.14 3.37
C ASP A 32 4.96 10.11 4.06
N SER A 33 6.04 10.56 4.71
CA SER A 33 6.92 9.71 5.53
C SER A 33 6.18 9.12 6.73
N ASP A 34 5.42 9.94 7.45
CA ASP A 34 4.63 9.49 8.61
C ASP A 34 3.59 8.44 8.19
N PHE A 35 2.98 8.64 7.02
CA PHE A 35 2.06 7.67 6.46
C PHE A 35 2.72 6.32 6.14
N ILE A 36 3.90 6.34 5.51
CA ILE A 36 4.63 5.11 5.21
C ILE A 36 5.05 4.41 6.51
N LEU A 37 5.58 5.15 7.48
CA LEU A 37 5.98 4.60 8.78
C LEU A 37 4.78 3.96 9.48
N LYS A 38 3.65 4.66 9.54
CA LYS A 38 2.44 4.13 10.17
C LYS A 38 1.88 2.91 9.46
N PHE A 39 1.97 2.87 8.13
CA PHE A 39 1.58 1.68 7.36
C PHE A 39 2.50 0.49 7.67
N LYS A 40 3.82 0.70 7.77
CA LYS A 40 4.79 -0.33 8.14
C LYS A 40 4.52 -0.88 9.55
N GLU A 41 4.14 -0.01 10.50
CA GLU A 41 3.75 -0.40 11.86
C GLU A 41 2.47 -1.24 11.88
N LEU A 42 1.42 -0.80 11.18
CA LEU A 42 0.11 -1.45 11.23
C LEU A 42 0.02 -2.71 10.37
N TYR A 43 0.76 -2.77 9.26
CA TYR A 43 0.68 -3.84 8.27
C TYR A 43 2.07 -4.30 7.80
N PRO A 44 2.93 -4.82 8.70
CA PRO A 44 4.28 -5.24 8.36
C PRO A 44 4.30 -6.34 7.28
N ASP A 45 3.38 -7.30 7.35
CA ASP A 45 3.28 -8.39 6.37
C ASP A 45 2.94 -7.90 4.96
N ASP A 46 2.06 -6.90 4.85
CA ASP A 46 1.71 -6.33 3.56
C ASP A 46 2.83 -5.44 3.03
N TRP A 47 3.54 -4.74 3.91
CA TRP A 47 4.76 -4.05 3.54
C TRP A 47 5.78 -5.02 2.93
N GLN A 48 6.00 -6.18 3.57
CA GLN A 48 6.88 -7.23 3.04
C GLN A 48 6.42 -7.74 1.67
N LYS A 49 5.11 -7.91 1.44
CA LYS A 49 4.59 -8.28 0.11
C LYS A 49 4.89 -7.24 -0.97
N ILE A 50 4.84 -5.95 -0.62
CA ILE A 50 5.19 -4.86 -1.54
C ILE A 50 6.68 -4.90 -1.88
N VAL A 51 7.54 -5.07 -0.87
CA VAL A 51 9.00 -5.17 -1.05
C VAL A 51 9.35 -6.40 -1.90
N ALA A 52 8.84 -7.58 -1.54
CA ALA A 52 9.08 -8.82 -2.27
C ALA A 52 8.64 -8.72 -3.74
N ARG A 53 7.54 -8.01 -4.00
CA ARG A 53 7.08 -7.73 -5.37
C ARG A 53 8.09 -6.89 -6.15
N TYR A 54 8.60 -5.83 -5.52
CA TYR A 54 9.62 -4.97 -6.11
C TYR A 54 10.90 -5.73 -6.42
N GLU A 55 11.43 -6.48 -5.47
CA GLU A 55 12.64 -7.29 -5.65
C GLU A 55 12.46 -8.37 -6.73
N ALA A 56 11.29 -9.01 -6.81
CA ALA A 56 11.00 -9.97 -7.86
C ALA A 56 11.06 -9.33 -9.26
N HIS A 57 10.58 -8.09 -9.40
CA HIS A 57 10.75 -7.33 -10.64
C HIS A 57 12.21 -6.93 -10.87
N GLN A 58 12.94 -6.53 -9.82
CA GLN A 58 14.33 -6.13 -9.92
C GLN A 58 15.21 -7.28 -10.43
N ARG A 59 15.02 -8.48 -9.89
CA ARG A 59 15.73 -9.70 -10.30
C ARG A 59 15.49 -10.09 -11.76
N LEU A 60 14.30 -9.80 -12.28
CA LEU A 60 13.91 -10.14 -13.65
C LEU A 60 14.15 -9.01 -14.65
N THR A 61 14.41 -7.79 -14.18
CA THR A 61 14.69 -6.64 -15.03
C THR A 61 16.14 -6.73 -15.52
N PRO A 62 16.38 -6.83 -16.84
CA PRO A 62 17.74 -6.85 -17.37
C PRO A 62 18.48 -5.54 -17.04
N LYS A 63 19.80 -5.63 -16.85
CA LYS A 63 20.67 -4.46 -16.66
C LYS A 63 20.48 -3.49 -17.83
N GLY A 64 20.29 -2.20 -17.52
CA GLY A 64 20.06 -1.15 -18.51
C GLY A 64 18.60 -0.94 -18.93
N LYS A 65 17.65 -1.73 -18.42
CA LYS A 65 16.21 -1.48 -18.62
C LYS A 65 15.60 -0.78 -17.41
N SER A 66 14.59 0.05 -17.66
CA SER A 66 13.82 0.71 -16.61
C SER A 66 13.02 -0.31 -15.80
N HIS A 67 12.92 -0.09 -14.49
CA HIS A 67 12.18 -0.96 -13.61
C HIS A 67 10.67 -0.83 -13.88
N PRO A 68 9.93 -1.94 -14.03
CA PRO A 68 8.53 -1.91 -14.45
C PRO A 68 7.56 -1.39 -13.37
N ILE A 69 8.01 -1.30 -12.12
CA ILE A 69 7.20 -0.77 -11.01
C ILE A 69 8.00 0.29 -10.21
N PRO A 70 7.32 1.26 -9.57
CA PRO A 70 8.00 2.22 -8.71
C PRO A 70 8.55 1.55 -7.42
N PRO A 71 9.46 2.22 -6.70
CA PRO A 71 9.91 1.80 -5.38
C PRO A 71 8.74 1.56 -4.40
N PRO A 72 8.88 0.66 -3.40
CA PRO A 72 7.81 0.30 -2.47
C PRO A 72 7.09 1.49 -1.82
N GLU A 73 7.83 2.50 -1.41
CA GLU A 73 7.31 3.71 -0.79
C GLU A 73 6.44 4.51 -1.76
N LYS A 74 6.98 4.77 -2.97
CA LYS A 74 6.26 5.48 -4.02
C LYS A 74 5.04 4.71 -4.53
N TYR A 75 5.11 3.38 -4.57
CA TYR A 75 3.95 2.53 -4.87
C TYR A 75 2.84 2.75 -3.85
N LEU A 76 3.17 2.72 -2.56
CA LEU A 76 2.20 2.92 -1.48
C LEU A 76 1.60 4.34 -1.50
N LEU A 77 2.43 5.38 -1.73
CA LEU A 77 1.98 6.76 -1.86
C LEU A 77 1.07 6.98 -3.07
N ASN A 78 1.35 6.34 -4.20
CA ASN A 78 0.48 6.44 -5.38
C ASN A 78 -0.90 5.84 -5.11
N ILE A 79 -0.96 4.75 -4.34
CA ILE A 79 -2.24 4.15 -3.89
C ILE A 79 -2.95 5.13 -2.97
N SER A 80 -2.27 5.64 -1.93
CA SER A 80 -2.90 6.55 -0.97
C SER A 80 -3.39 7.84 -1.61
N LYS A 81 -2.64 8.40 -2.57
CA LYS A 81 -3.05 9.59 -3.33
C LYS A 81 -4.38 9.39 -4.06
N LYS A 82 -4.58 8.22 -4.67
CA LYS A 82 -5.84 7.87 -5.35
C LYS A 82 -7.04 7.89 -4.38
N HIS A 83 -6.85 7.42 -3.15
CA HIS A 83 -7.91 7.44 -2.14
C HIS A 83 -8.09 8.83 -1.51
N ARG A 84 -7.00 9.56 -1.24
CA ARG A 84 -7.03 10.95 -0.73
C ARG A 84 -7.80 11.91 -1.66
N THR A 85 -7.66 11.78 -2.98
CA THR A 85 -8.40 12.63 -3.94
C THR A 85 -9.91 12.39 -3.91
N VAL A 86 -10.34 11.16 -3.62
CA VAL A 86 -11.76 10.81 -3.46
C VAL A 86 -12.31 11.40 -2.16
N HIS A 87 -11.54 11.39 -1.07
CA HIS A 87 -11.94 12.03 0.19
C HIS A 87 -12.06 13.55 0.12
N ALA A 88 -11.24 14.22 -0.70
CA ALA A 88 -11.37 15.66 -0.93
C ALA A 88 -12.67 16.04 -1.67
N GLN A 89 -13.35 15.07 -2.30
CA GLN A 89 -14.60 15.26 -3.03
C GLN A 89 -15.88 14.89 -2.23
N GLY A 90 -15.76 14.56 -0.94
CA GLY A 90 -16.90 14.54 -0.02
C GLY A 90 -17.69 13.24 0.12
N GLU A 91 -17.28 12.13 -0.52
CA GLU A 91 -17.93 10.83 -0.34
C GLU A 91 -17.00 9.84 0.40
N ASN A 92 -17.56 9.08 1.35
CA ASN A 92 -16.96 7.91 2.02
C ASN A 92 -16.04 8.13 3.24
N LEU A 93 -16.43 8.94 4.23
CA LEU A 93 -15.89 8.76 5.60
C LEU A 93 -16.87 8.03 6.55
N SER A 94 -18.13 7.88 6.15
CA SER A 94 -19.21 7.33 6.97
C SER A 94 -19.44 5.81 6.84
N SER A 95 -18.79 5.12 5.91
CA SER A 95 -18.99 3.69 5.65
C SER A 95 -17.86 2.77 6.10
N LEU A 96 -16.79 3.30 6.70
CA LEU A 96 -15.79 2.45 7.34
C LEU A 96 -16.43 1.78 8.56
N PRO A 97 -16.47 0.44 8.63
CA PRO A 97 -16.99 -0.23 9.81
C PRO A 97 -16.20 0.28 11.02
N LYS A 98 -16.93 0.78 12.02
CA LYS A 98 -16.37 0.94 13.37
C LYS A 98 -15.82 -0.43 13.75
N GLU A 99 -14.58 -0.45 14.24
CA GLU A 99 -13.97 -1.65 14.82
C GLU A 99 -15.03 -2.32 15.69
N SER A 100 -15.47 -3.51 15.26
CA SER A 100 -16.12 -4.44 16.17
C SER A 100 -14.98 -5.01 16.99
N ASP A 101 -14.90 -4.52 18.22
CA ASP A 101 -14.27 -5.19 19.34
C ASP A 101 -14.86 -6.61 19.41
N ASP A 102 -14.16 -7.59 18.88
CA ASP A 102 -14.35 -9.00 19.26
C ASP A 102 -13.22 -9.33 20.25
N GLU A 103 -13.36 -8.74 21.44
CA GLU A 103 -12.90 -9.32 22.69
C GLU A 103 -13.98 -10.30 23.15
N VAL A 104 -13.81 -11.61 22.89
CA VAL A 104 -14.16 -12.73 23.79
C VAL A 104 -13.28 -13.94 23.44
#